data_AF-A0A1V5K7V3-F1
#
_entry.id   AF-A0A1V5K7V3-F1
#
_cell.length_a   1.000
_cell.length_b   1.000
_cell.length_c   1.000
_cell.angle_alpha   90.00
_cell.angle_beta   90.00
_cell.angle_gamma   90.00
#
_symmetry.space_group_name_H-M   'P 1'
#
loop_
_entity.id
_entity.type
_entity.pdbx_description
1 polymer ?
#
loop_
_entity_poly.entity_id
_entity_poly.type
_entity_poly.pdbx_seq_one_letter_code
_entity_poly.pdbx_strand_id
1 'polypeptide(L)' 'MNREANTVASKAQDAQVLALAVEIKSELEKIREQVQNIE' A
#
# COMPACT_ATOMS: atom_id res chain seq x y z
N MET A 1 4.71 3.97 6.93
CA MET A 1 3.92 3.67 5.72
C MET A 1 2.84 2.60 5.89
N ASN A 2 3.14 1.33 6.19
CA ASN A 2 2.07 0.29 6.28
C ASN A 2 0.97 0.63 7.31
N ARG A 3 1.37 1.22 8.45
CA ARG A 3 0.44 1.63 9.51
C ARG A 3 -0.48 2.80 9.10
N GLU A 4 0.03 3.75 8.31
CA GLU A 4 -0.76 4.89 7.81
C GLU A 4 -1.72 4.44 6.72
N ALA A 5 -1.27 3.65 5.75
CA ALA A 5 -2.12 3.09 4.71
C ALA A 5 -3.26 2.23 5.31
N ASN A 6 -2.97 1.45 6.35
CA ASN A 6 -3.99 0.69 7.08
C ASN A 6 -5.02 1.59 7.78
N THR A 7 -4.58 2.71 8.35
CA THR A 7 -5.48 3.63 9.07
C THR A 7 -6.38 4.39 8.10
N VAL A 8 -5.84 4.81 6.95
CA VAL A 8 -6.62 5.45 5.88
C VAL A 8 -7.62 4.46 5.29
N ALA A 9 -7.20 3.25 4.92
CA ALA A 9 -8.09 2.24 4.37
C ALA A 9 -9.21 1.82 5.35
N SER A 10 -8.92 1.70 6.65
CA SER A 10 -9.93 1.29 7.64
C SER A 10 -10.91 2.39 8.05
N LYS A 11 -10.64 3.65 7.70
CA LYS A 11 -11.50 4.81 8.02
C LYS A 11 -12.05 5.54 6.78
N ALA A 12 -11.57 5.21 5.58
CA ALA A 12 -12.09 5.76 4.34
C ALA A 12 -13.44 5.10 4.00
N GLN A 13 -14.49 5.93 3.88
CA GLN A 13 -15.79 5.49 3.32
C GLN A 13 -15.82 5.54 1.80
N ASP A 14 -14.88 6.26 1.18
CA ASP A 14 -14.81 6.42 -0.26
C ASP A 14 -14.08 5.22 -0.92
N ALA A 15 -14.75 4.57 -1.86
CA ALA A 15 -14.25 3.41 -2.58
C ALA A 15 -13.00 3.71 -3.42
N GLN A 16 -12.85 4.93 -3.94
CA GLN A 16 -11.67 5.34 -4.70
C GLN A 16 -10.46 5.49 -3.78
N VAL A 17 -10.66 6.04 -2.58
CA VAL A 17 -9.60 6.16 -1.56
C VAL A 17 -9.14 4.78 -1.09
N LEU A 18 -10.07 3.85 -0.91
CA LEU A 18 -9.77 2.43 -0.61
C LEU A 18 -8.95 1.78 -1.72
N ALA A 19 -9.33 1.95 -2.98
CA ALA A 19 -8.62 1.39 -4.14
C ALA A 19 -7.18 1.92 -4.21
N LEU A 20 -6.99 3.23 -4.07
CA LEU A 20 -5.67 3.86 -4.05
C LEU A 20 -4.80 3.34 -2.88
N ALA A 21 -5.37 3.14 -1.70
CA ALA A 21 -4.64 2.61 -0.55
C ALA A 21 -4.16 1.15 -0.77
N VAL A 22 -4.94 0.33 -1.49
CA VAL A 22 -4.54 -1.03 -1.88
C VAL A 22 -3.43 -1.00 -2.93
N GLU A 23 -3.56 -0.12 -3.92
CA GLU A 23 -2.55 0.06 -4.98
C GLU A 23 -1.19 0.47 -4.40
N ILE A 24 -1.18 1.45 -3.49
CA ILE A 24 0.03 1.89 -2.78
C ILE A 24 0.71 0.71 -2.06
N LYS A 25 -0.06 -0.16 -1.39
CA LYS A 25 0.51 -1.35 -0.74
C LYS A 25 1.13 -2.31 -1.75
N SER A 26 0.47 -2.53 -2.89
CA SER A 26 0.99 -3.41 -3.93
C SER A 26 2.32 -2.89 -4.49
N GLU A 27 2.41 -1.59 -4.77
CA GLU A 27 3.65 -0.99 -5.27
C GLU A 27 4.79 -1.05 -4.24
N LEU A 28 4.51 -0.88 -2.95
CA LEU A 28 5.52 -1.04 -1.90
C LEU A 28 6.07 -2.47 -1.82
N GLU A 29 5.22 -3.49 -1.96
CA GLU A 29 5.70 -4.89 -1.97
C GLU A 29 6.56 -5.18 -3.21
N LYS A 30 6.18 -4.67 -4.40
CA LYS A 30 7.01 -4.79 -5.61
C LYS A 30 8.39 -4.17 -5.43
N ILE A 31 8.46 -2.98 -4.81
CA ILE A 31 9.74 -2.31 -4.52
C ILE A 31 10.57 -3.15 -3.54
N ARG A 32 9.97 -3.73 -2.50
CA ARG A 32 10.68 -4.61 -1.56
C ARG A 32 11.22 -5.86 -2.24
N GLU A 33 10.44 -6.49 -3.10
CA GLU A 33 10.86 -7.65 -3.87
C GLU A 33 12.04 -7.30 -4.80
N GLN A 34 11.99 -6.15 -5.48
CA GLN A 34 13.11 -5.66 -6.29
C GLN A 34 14.37 -5.45 -5.45
N VAL A 35 14.27 -4.88 -4.25
CA VAL A 35 15.42 -4.70 -3.35
C VAL A 35 16.02 -6.05 -2.95
N GLN A 36 15.19 -7.03 -2.60
CA GLN A 36 15.66 -8.38 -2.24
C GLN A 36 16.33 -9.10 -3.40
N ASN A 37 15.89 -8.88 -4.65
CA ASN A 37 16.47 -9.52 -5.84
C ASN A 37 17.86 -8.97 -6.22
N ILE A 38 18.32 -7.88 -5.60
CA ILE A 38 19.62 -7.25 -5.87
C ILE A 38 20.66 -7.64 -4.79
N GLU A 39 20.24 -8.28 -3.69
CA GLU A 39 21.11 -8.92 -2.69
C GLU A 39 21.56 -10.32 -3.14
#